data_AF-A0AAI9XLQ7-F1
#
_entry.id   AF-A0AAI9XLQ7-F1
#
_cell.length_a   1.000
_cell.length_b   1.000
_cell.length_c   1.000
_cell.angle_alpha   90.00
_cell.angle_beta   90.00
_cell.angle_gamma   90.00
#
_symmetry.space_group_name_H-M   'P 1'
#
loop_
_entity.id
_entity.type
_entity.pdbx_description
1 polymer ?
#
loop_
_entity_poly.entity_id
_entity_poly.type
_entity_poly.pdbx_seq_one_letter_code
_entity_poly.pdbx_strand_id
1 'polypeptide(L)'
;MASSLGALRNVAEPAFIVFAFTIGTLINRRRLDCDDDVDSCERGSEDSSSRPTSPLLKPGMRAESGEVSRINSKLLVRFYNTFPFLAEIWYWNATYWIYQLLRAFSARMIAGNEAVFARARDHAISILKFEHFFGIDVELGVQKYVLTNMPWLMSYLAKIYYFHISLGIIFIIYCYTFLPPSTFQRIRRTIAMDNAIAFVIVTTYRCMPPRMLPAEYGFEDVLHGAKGGGNAWTHNKFQLTIAAMPSLHCGTALFLAWSICRFSPHRPLRLIAPLWPMAMLFTIVATANHFILDAMIGAMVPVIGWRFNRAVLVLLPLQNWVLEGVGLKTPEDEDNTPAYVPKEW
;
A
#
# COMPACT_ATOMS: atom_id res chain seq x y z
N MET A 1 -9.54 26.59 22.21
CA MET A 1 -9.76 26.42 20.75
C MET A 1 -8.67 25.58 20.06
N ALA A 2 -7.39 25.71 20.41
CA ALA A 2 -6.32 24.87 19.82
C ALA A 2 -6.46 23.36 20.11
N SER A 3 -7.00 22.98 21.27
CA SER A 3 -7.23 21.56 21.64
C SER A 3 -8.34 20.88 20.84
N SER A 4 -9.43 21.58 20.51
CA SER A 4 -10.52 21.00 19.70
C SER A 4 -10.13 20.87 18.23
N LEU A 5 -9.32 21.79 17.70
CA LEU A 5 -8.74 21.70 16.36
C LEU A 5 -7.76 20.51 16.24
N GLY A 6 -6.96 20.25 17.28
CA GLY A 6 -6.10 19.06 17.34
C GLY A 6 -6.88 17.75 17.40
N ALA A 7 -7.95 17.69 18.18
CA ALA A 7 -8.84 16.53 18.26
C ALA A 7 -9.60 16.28 16.94
N LEU A 8 -10.14 17.32 16.32
CA LEU A 8 -10.79 17.25 15.00
C LEU A 8 -9.82 16.73 13.93
N ARG A 9 -8.55 17.18 13.95
CA ARG A 9 -7.53 16.72 13.02
C ARG A 9 -7.19 15.23 13.20
N ASN A 10 -7.21 14.73 14.44
CA ASN A 10 -6.97 13.31 14.73
C ASN A 10 -8.14 12.39 14.34
N VAL A 11 -9.36 12.94 14.20
CA VAL A 11 -10.57 12.19 13.81
C VAL A 11 -10.85 12.29 12.31
N ALA A 12 -10.49 13.41 11.67
CA ALA A 12 -10.79 13.69 10.26
C ALA A 12 -10.19 12.65 9.31
N GLU A 13 -8.95 12.22 9.55
CA GLU A 13 -8.26 11.27 8.69
C GLU A 13 -8.85 9.84 8.79
N PRO A 14 -9.05 9.26 10.00
CA PRO A 14 -9.80 8.00 10.13
C PRO A 14 -11.23 8.08 9.56
N ALA A 15 -11.94 9.19 9.79
CA ALA A 15 -13.28 9.38 9.26
C ALA A 15 -13.29 9.40 7.72
N PHE A 16 -12.30 10.08 7.10
CA PHE A 16 -12.13 10.07 5.65
C PHE A 16 -11.88 8.67 5.11
N ILE A 17 -11.02 7.88 5.77
CA ILE A 17 -10.72 6.50 5.37
C ILE A 17 -11.98 5.64 5.38
N VAL A 18 -12.75 5.68 6.47
CA VAL A 18 -14.01 4.93 6.59
C VAL A 18 -15.02 5.37 5.53
N PHE A 19 -15.15 6.68 5.31
CA PHE A 19 -16.02 7.24 4.28
C PHE A 19 -15.61 6.79 2.87
N ALA A 20 -14.33 6.87 2.53
CA ALA A 20 -13.79 6.45 1.24
C ALA A 20 -14.03 4.96 0.99
N PHE A 21 -13.77 4.10 1.97
CA PHE A 21 -14.05 2.66 1.86
C PHE A 21 -15.54 2.36 1.74
N THR A 22 -16.39 3.11 2.44
CA THR A 22 -17.85 2.99 2.33
C THR A 22 -18.31 3.31 0.92
N ILE A 23 -17.87 4.45 0.38
CA ILE A 23 -18.15 4.84 -1.01
C ILE A 23 -17.60 3.82 -2.00
N GLY A 24 -16.35 3.38 -1.83
CA GLY A 24 -15.73 2.38 -2.72
C GLY A 24 -16.52 1.06 -2.74
N THR A 25 -17.05 0.65 -1.58
CA THR A 25 -17.91 -0.54 -1.46
C THR A 25 -19.26 -0.34 -2.14
N LEU A 26 -19.87 0.84 -2.01
CA LEU A 26 -21.16 1.16 -2.62
C LEU A 26 -21.06 1.30 -4.14
N ILE A 27 -20.02 1.96 -4.66
CA ILE A 27 -19.76 2.10 -6.10
C ILE A 27 -19.58 0.73 -6.76
N ASN A 28 -18.93 -0.21 -6.06
CA ASN A 28 -18.63 -1.54 -6.57
C ASN A 28 -19.64 -2.61 -6.13
N ARG A 29 -20.81 -2.19 -5.64
CA ARG A 29 -21.90 -3.09 -5.27
C ARG A 29 -22.45 -3.79 -6.52
N ARG A 30 -22.59 -5.11 -6.45
CA ARG A 30 -23.29 -5.89 -7.46
C ARG A 30 -24.77 -5.97 -7.10
N ARG A 31 -25.62 -5.81 -8.11
CA ARG A 31 -27.00 -6.28 -7.99
C ARG A 31 -26.95 -7.77 -8.29
N LEU A 32 -27.39 -8.57 -7.32
CA LEU A 32 -27.74 -9.96 -7.60
C LEU A 32 -28.99 -9.89 -8.47
N ASP A 33 -28.90 -10.29 -9.74
CA ASP A 33 -30.10 -10.57 -10.49
C ASP A 33 -30.81 -11.71 -9.77
N CYS A 34 -32.09 -11.50 -9.47
CA CYS A 34 -32.86 -12.36 -8.59
C CYS A 34 -33.39 -13.61 -9.32
N ASP A 35 -32.75 -14.02 -10.42
CA ASP A 35 -33.20 -15.08 -11.33
C ASP A 35 -32.28 -16.31 -11.40
N ASP A 36 -31.17 -16.35 -10.65
CA ASP A 36 -30.46 -17.61 -10.41
C ASP A 36 -31.14 -18.34 -9.24
N ASP A 37 -32.35 -18.82 -9.54
CA ASP A 37 -33.03 -19.83 -8.77
C ASP A 37 -32.10 -21.02 -8.53
N VAL A 38 -32.33 -21.64 -7.38
CA VAL A 38 -31.54 -22.66 -6.71
C VAL A 38 -31.48 -24.01 -7.47
N ASP A 39 -31.68 -24.05 -8.79
CA ASP A 39 -31.89 -25.32 -9.53
C ASP A 39 -31.28 -25.43 -10.94
N SER A 40 -30.37 -24.56 -11.37
CA SER A 40 -29.63 -24.78 -12.63
C SER A 40 -28.45 -25.75 -12.44
N CYS A 41 -28.77 -26.99 -12.11
CA CYS A 41 -28.03 -28.14 -12.61
C CYS A 41 -28.12 -28.15 -14.15
N GLU A 42 -27.00 -28.47 -14.80
CA GLU A 42 -26.92 -28.79 -16.23
C GLU A 42 -27.18 -27.65 -17.26
N ARG A 43 -26.23 -26.70 -17.37
CA ARG A 43 -25.77 -26.28 -18.70
C ARG A 43 -24.47 -25.49 -18.65
N GLY A 44 -23.46 -26.00 -19.34
CA GLY A 44 -22.28 -25.24 -19.70
C GLY A 44 -22.70 -24.00 -20.46
N SER A 45 -22.39 -22.83 -19.91
CA SER A 45 -22.52 -21.54 -20.56
C SER A 45 -21.15 -20.88 -20.49
N GLU A 46 -20.42 -21.04 -21.59
CA GLU A 46 -19.12 -20.42 -21.86
C GLU A 46 -19.33 -18.93 -22.17
N ASP A 47 -19.74 -18.10 -21.20
CA ASP A 47 -19.75 -16.65 -21.43
C ASP A 47 -19.74 -15.82 -20.14
N SER A 48 -18.60 -15.81 -19.43
CA SER A 48 -18.38 -14.88 -18.31
C SER A 48 -16.97 -14.28 -18.31
N SER A 49 -16.59 -13.65 -19.42
CA SER A 49 -15.26 -13.03 -19.57
C SER A 49 -15.16 -11.56 -19.15
N SER A 50 -16.22 -10.95 -18.62
CA SER A 50 -16.22 -9.52 -18.33
C SER A 50 -16.63 -9.15 -16.89
N ARG A 51 -15.66 -8.66 -16.10
CA ARG A 51 -15.75 -7.89 -14.82
C ARG A 51 -15.45 -8.69 -13.54
N PRO A 52 -14.90 -8.02 -12.50
CA PRO A 52 -13.82 -8.57 -11.68
C PRO A 52 -14.22 -9.73 -10.80
N THR A 53 -13.32 -10.69 -10.63
CA THR A 53 -13.39 -11.65 -9.54
C THR A 53 -12.59 -11.08 -8.37
N SER A 54 -13.24 -10.98 -7.21
CA SER A 54 -12.53 -10.74 -5.95
C SER A 54 -11.48 -11.86 -5.77
N PRO A 55 -10.25 -11.56 -5.35
CA PRO A 55 -9.23 -12.59 -5.14
C PRO A 55 -9.55 -13.55 -3.98
N LEU A 56 -10.56 -13.24 -3.16
CA LEU A 56 -11.06 -14.14 -2.10
C LEU A 56 -12.23 -15.02 -2.56
N LEU A 57 -12.88 -14.69 -3.67
CA LEU A 57 -14.03 -15.42 -4.19
C LEU A 57 -13.79 -15.78 -5.66
N LYS A 58 -13.28 -17.00 -5.91
CA LYS A 58 -13.25 -17.56 -7.26
C LYS A 58 -14.69 -17.83 -7.74
N PRO A 59 -14.95 -17.87 -9.06
CA PRO A 59 -16.23 -18.35 -9.56
C PRO A 59 -16.44 -19.79 -9.06
N GLY A 60 -17.61 -20.10 -8.49
CA GLY A 60 -17.94 -21.47 -8.04
C GLY A 60 -17.62 -21.83 -6.59
N MET A 61 -17.26 -20.89 -5.71
CA MET A 61 -17.11 -21.19 -4.26
C MET A 61 -18.41 -21.72 -3.66
N ARG A 62 -18.39 -22.98 -3.22
CA ARG A 62 -19.50 -23.68 -2.56
C ARG A 62 -19.23 -23.79 -1.05
N ALA A 63 -20.24 -23.50 -0.23
CA ALA A 63 -20.18 -23.78 1.19
C ALA A 63 -20.43 -25.29 1.42
N GLU A 64 -19.47 -26.00 2.01
CA GLU A 64 -19.64 -27.42 2.34
C GLU A 64 -20.49 -27.63 3.61
N SER A 65 -21.26 -28.71 3.61
CA SER A 65 -22.38 -28.96 4.51
C SER A 65 -21.96 -29.64 5.83
N GLY A 66 -21.87 -28.86 6.91
CA GLY A 66 -22.04 -29.33 8.28
C GLY A 66 -23.27 -28.69 8.92
N GLU A 67 -24.12 -29.45 9.61
CA GLU A 67 -25.48 -29.08 10.03
C GLU A 67 -25.61 -27.78 10.85
N VAL A 68 -24.56 -27.35 11.57
CA VAL A 68 -24.59 -26.14 12.41
C VAL A 68 -24.07 -24.88 11.67
N SER A 69 -23.38 -25.05 10.53
CA SER A 69 -22.71 -23.97 9.77
C SER A 69 -23.53 -23.42 8.57
N ARG A 70 -24.68 -24.05 8.26
CA ARG A 70 -25.44 -23.86 7.01
C ARG A 70 -25.97 -22.46 6.72
N ILE A 71 -26.32 -21.68 7.75
CA ILE A 71 -27.00 -20.39 7.56
C ILE A 71 -25.99 -19.24 7.47
N ASN A 72 -24.95 -19.25 8.32
CA ASN A 72 -23.96 -18.17 8.37
C ASN A 72 -23.06 -18.15 7.13
N SER A 73 -22.62 -19.31 6.65
CA SER A 73 -21.76 -19.41 5.45
C SER A 73 -22.47 -18.92 4.18
N LYS A 74 -23.73 -19.31 3.96
CA LYS A 74 -24.52 -18.86 2.81
C LYS A 74 -24.79 -17.34 2.84
N LEU A 75 -25.12 -16.80 4.00
CA LEU A 75 -25.32 -15.34 4.17
C LEU A 75 -24.02 -14.57 3.93
N LEU A 76 -22.88 -15.07 4.43
CA LEU A 76 -21.57 -14.47 4.21
C LEU A 76 -21.19 -14.47 2.72
N VAL A 77 -21.37 -15.60 2.02
CA VAL A 77 -21.11 -15.69 0.58
C VAL A 77 -22.00 -14.70 -0.20
N ARG A 78 -23.30 -14.65 0.10
CA ARG A 78 -24.22 -13.67 -0.52
C ARG A 78 -23.79 -12.23 -0.26
N PHE A 79 -23.37 -11.93 0.97
CA PHE A 79 -22.92 -10.60 1.37
C PHE A 79 -21.66 -10.17 0.61
N TYR A 80 -20.63 -11.01 0.53
CA TYR A 80 -19.40 -10.69 -0.21
C TYR A 80 -19.59 -10.73 -1.73
N ASN A 81 -20.53 -11.51 -2.27
CA ASN A 81 -20.90 -11.43 -3.69
C ASN A 81 -21.59 -10.09 -4.01
N THR A 82 -22.41 -9.57 -3.08
CA THR A 82 -23.04 -8.25 -3.21
C THR A 82 -22.01 -7.12 -3.07
N PHE A 83 -21.05 -7.27 -2.15
CA PHE A 83 -20.03 -6.26 -1.82
C PHE A 83 -18.61 -6.81 -2.01
N PRO A 84 -18.18 -7.08 -3.25
CA PRO A 84 -16.92 -7.77 -3.52
C PRO A 84 -15.68 -6.96 -3.14
N PHE A 85 -15.78 -5.62 -3.12
CA PHE A 85 -14.68 -4.74 -2.70
C PHE A 85 -14.34 -4.88 -1.22
N LEU A 86 -15.25 -5.40 -0.38
CA LEU A 86 -14.98 -5.60 1.04
C LEU A 86 -13.85 -6.62 1.27
N ALA A 87 -13.71 -7.60 0.38
CA ALA A 87 -12.60 -8.54 0.38
C ALA A 87 -11.24 -7.82 0.20
N GLU A 88 -11.19 -6.79 -0.64
CA GLU A 88 -9.98 -5.98 -0.83
C GLU A 88 -9.65 -5.17 0.43
N ILE A 89 -10.65 -4.61 1.10
CA ILE A 89 -10.46 -3.91 2.38
C ILE A 89 -9.80 -4.84 3.40
N TRP A 90 -10.30 -6.08 3.53
CA TRP A 90 -9.69 -7.07 4.41
C TRP A 90 -8.29 -7.49 3.99
N TYR A 91 -8.03 -7.64 2.69
CA TYR A 91 -6.68 -7.94 2.18
C TYR A 91 -5.67 -6.85 2.58
N TRP A 92 -6.03 -5.57 2.40
CA TRP A 92 -5.17 -4.45 2.78
C TRP A 92 -5.04 -4.29 4.30
N ASN A 93 -6.13 -4.52 5.04
CA ASN A 93 -6.09 -4.50 6.50
C ASN A 93 -5.17 -5.59 7.06
N ALA A 94 -5.23 -6.81 6.52
CA ALA A 94 -4.33 -7.90 6.90
C ALA A 94 -2.86 -7.56 6.62
N THR A 95 -2.57 -7.05 5.41
CA THR A 95 -1.21 -6.62 5.03
C THR A 95 -0.71 -5.50 5.94
N TYR A 96 -1.57 -4.53 6.26
CA TYR A 96 -1.27 -3.43 7.16
C TYR A 96 -0.95 -3.92 8.57
N TRP A 97 -1.74 -4.84 9.14
CA TRP A 97 -1.46 -5.38 10.48
C TRP A 97 -0.18 -6.19 10.53
N ILE A 98 0.09 -7.02 9.53
CA ILE A 98 1.36 -7.76 9.41
C ILE A 98 2.53 -6.76 9.41
N TYR A 99 2.47 -5.73 8.58
CA TYR A 99 3.50 -4.70 8.53
C TYR A 99 3.65 -3.97 9.87
N GLN A 100 2.56 -3.56 10.50
CA GLN A 100 2.60 -2.83 11.78
C GLN A 100 3.16 -3.69 12.91
N LEU A 101 2.83 -4.98 12.96
CA LEU A 101 3.39 -5.92 13.95
C LEU A 101 4.89 -6.14 13.72
N LEU A 102 5.31 -6.37 12.48
CA LEU A 102 6.72 -6.51 12.12
C LEU A 102 7.52 -5.24 12.45
N ARG A 103 6.93 -4.07 12.19
CA ARG A 103 7.49 -2.76 12.55
C ARG A 103 7.62 -2.59 14.06
N ALA A 104 6.57 -2.91 14.82
CA ALA A 104 6.57 -2.81 16.27
C ALA A 104 7.59 -3.77 16.90
N PHE A 105 7.67 -5.01 16.41
CA PHE A 105 8.68 -5.99 16.80
C PHE A 105 10.09 -5.46 16.51
N SER A 106 10.32 -4.98 15.29
CA SER A 106 11.59 -4.38 14.90
C SER A 106 11.97 -3.19 15.77
N ALA A 107 11.02 -2.29 16.08
CA ALA A 107 11.24 -1.13 16.94
C ALA A 107 11.62 -1.56 18.37
N ARG A 108 10.96 -2.60 18.90
CA ARG A 108 11.23 -3.12 20.24
C ARG A 108 12.62 -3.75 20.33
N MET A 109 13.05 -4.46 19.29
CA MET A 109 14.37 -5.12 19.22
C MET A 109 15.54 -4.13 19.20
N ILE A 110 15.35 -2.93 18.65
CA ILE A 110 16.39 -1.90 18.56
C ILE A 110 16.34 -0.87 19.70
N ALA A 111 15.26 -0.87 20.49
CA ALA A 111 15.06 0.10 21.55
C ALA A 111 16.21 0.03 22.59
N GLY A 112 16.92 1.13 22.77
CA GLY A 112 18.05 1.22 23.71
C GLY A 112 19.39 0.72 23.15
N ASN A 113 19.49 0.36 21.87
CA ASN A 113 20.75 -0.06 21.26
C ASN A 113 21.42 1.09 20.50
N GLU A 114 22.26 1.86 21.19
CA GLU A 114 22.95 3.01 20.61
C GLU A 114 23.81 2.67 19.38
N ALA A 115 24.41 1.47 19.34
CA ALA A 115 25.24 1.05 18.21
C ALA A 115 24.44 0.94 16.89
N VAL A 116 23.15 0.58 16.97
CA VAL A 116 22.26 0.54 15.80
C VAL A 116 21.99 1.95 15.27
N PHE A 117 21.75 2.91 16.17
CA PHE A 117 21.53 4.32 15.78
C PHE A 117 22.82 4.95 15.24
N ALA A 118 23.97 4.65 15.83
CA ALA A 118 25.27 5.09 15.33
C ALA A 118 25.53 4.56 13.91
N ARG A 119 25.32 3.25 13.67
CA ARG A 119 25.45 2.67 12.33
C ARG A 119 24.48 3.30 11.32
N ALA A 120 23.23 3.58 11.72
CA ALA A 120 22.26 4.22 10.85
C ALA A 120 22.65 5.66 10.48
N ARG A 121 23.30 6.38 11.40
CA ARG A 121 23.91 7.69 11.13
C ARG A 121 25.10 7.57 10.18
N ASP A 122 25.97 6.58 10.39
CA ASP A 122 27.14 6.38 9.53
C ASP A 122 26.72 6.02 8.08
N HIS A 123 25.64 5.23 7.91
CA HIS A 123 25.01 5.00 6.61
C HIS A 123 24.50 6.29 5.96
N ALA A 124 23.84 7.16 6.72
CA ALA A 124 23.34 8.45 6.22
C ALA A 124 24.49 9.37 5.78
N ILE A 125 25.56 9.45 6.58
CA ILE A 125 26.77 10.21 6.23
C ILE A 125 27.44 9.62 4.98
N SER A 126 27.47 8.28 4.85
CA SER A 126 28.01 7.62 3.66
C SER A 126 27.20 7.97 2.40
N ILE A 127 25.86 8.03 2.51
CA ILE A 127 24.99 8.45 1.42
C ILE A 127 25.27 9.90 1.05
N LEU A 128 25.31 10.80 2.02
CA LEU A 128 25.59 12.22 1.77
C LEU A 128 26.95 12.44 1.12
N LYS A 129 27.99 11.72 1.54
CA LYS A 129 29.31 11.76 0.90
C LYS A 129 29.27 11.26 -0.54
N PHE A 130 28.51 10.20 -0.79
CA PHE A 130 28.31 9.66 -2.14
C PHE A 130 27.58 10.68 -3.02
N GLU A 131 26.50 11.28 -2.53
CA GLU A 131 25.76 12.32 -3.25
C GLU A 131 26.63 13.54 -3.56
N HIS A 132 27.41 13.99 -2.58
CA HIS A 132 28.36 15.08 -2.75
C HIS A 132 29.44 14.76 -3.80
N PHE A 133 29.95 13.53 -3.82
CA PHE A 133 30.93 13.09 -4.82
C PHE A 133 30.37 13.17 -6.26
N PHE A 134 29.08 12.89 -6.44
CA PHE A 134 28.40 13.01 -7.74
C PHE A 134 27.76 14.38 -7.99
N GLY A 135 27.85 15.32 -7.04
CA GLY A 135 27.24 16.66 -7.13
C GLY A 135 25.71 16.65 -7.17
N ILE A 136 25.08 15.67 -6.52
CA ILE A 136 23.61 15.52 -6.44
C ILE A 136 23.05 15.90 -5.07
N ASP A 137 23.88 16.39 -4.15
CA ASP A 137 23.59 16.82 -2.77
C ASP A 137 22.80 18.15 -2.71
N VAL A 138 21.71 18.22 -3.48
CA VAL A 138 20.87 19.42 -3.60
C VAL A 138 19.91 19.59 -2.43
N GLU A 139 19.75 18.61 -1.54
CA GLU A 139 18.70 18.59 -0.52
C GLU A 139 18.84 19.74 0.46
N LEU A 140 20.07 20.02 0.91
CA LEU A 140 20.34 21.11 1.85
C LEU A 140 20.02 22.47 1.22
N GLY A 141 20.38 22.65 -0.06
CA GLY A 141 20.09 23.88 -0.80
C GLY A 141 18.59 24.10 -0.98
N VAL A 142 17.86 23.05 -1.37
CA VAL A 142 16.40 23.09 -1.52
C VAL A 142 15.72 23.39 -0.20
N GLN A 143 16.09 22.71 0.88
CA GLN A 143 15.49 22.94 2.20
C GLN A 143 15.71 24.39 2.67
N LYS A 144 16.96 24.88 2.64
CA LYS A 144 17.28 26.25 3.04
C LYS A 144 16.52 27.27 2.21
N TYR A 145 16.46 27.07 0.89
CA TYR A 145 15.73 27.95 0.00
C TYR A 145 14.24 28.06 0.37
N VAL A 146 13.58 26.93 0.63
CA VAL A 146 12.15 26.92 1.02
C VAL A 146 11.97 27.55 2.40
N LEU A 147 12.84 27.27 3.37
CA LEU A 147 12.75 27.85 4.71
C LEU A 147 12.92 29.38 4.71
N THR A 148 13.87 29.89 3.92
CA THR A 148 14.16 31.33 3.86
C THR A 148 13.14 32.09 3.00
N ASN A 149 12.81 31.58 1.81
CA ASN A 149 12.03 32.33 0.82
C ASN A 149 10.54 31.99 0.83
N MET A 150 10.16 30.78 1.26
CA MET A 150 8.79 30.27 1.18
C MET A 150 8.36 29.49 2.44
N PRO A 151 8.50 30.06 3.65
CA PRO A 151 8.20 29.34 4.89
C PRO A 151 6.74 28.86 4.97
N TRP A 152 5.81 29.58 4.32
CA TRP A 152 4.40 29.20 4.22
C TRP A 152 4.19 27.86 3.50
N LEU A 153 5.09 27.51 2.56
CA LEU A 153 4.98 26.30 1.74
C LEU A 153 5.14 25.03 2.58
N MET A 154 5.93 25.08 3.66
CA MET A 154 6.16 23.93 4.54
C MET A 154 4.87 23.34 5.13
N SER A 155 3.90 24.20 5.46
CA SER A 155 2.59 23.74 5.95
C SER A 155 1.80 22.96 4.89
N TYR A 156 1.99 23.27 3.61
CA TYR A 156 1.36 22.55 2.50
C TYR A 156 2.10 21.26 2.18
N LEU A 157 3.44 21.26 2.21
CA LEU A 157 4.26 20.06 2.01
C LEU A 157 3.96 19.00 3.08
N ALA A 158 3.81 19.41 4.35
CA ALA A 158 3.37 18.50 5.40
C ALA A 158 1.99 17.89 5.08
N LYS A 159 1.02 18.68 4.59
CA LYS A 159 -0.29 18.15 4.18
C LYS A 159 -0.18 17.16 3.02
N ILE A 160 0.66 17.43 2.01
CA ILE A 160 0.90 16.51 0.88
C ILE A 160 1.46 15.20 1.40
N TYR A 161 2.44 15.26 2.30
CA TYR A 161 3.06 14.10 2.93
C TYR A 161 2.01 13.21 3.63
N TYR A 162 1.18 13.79 4.51
CA TYR A 162 0.16 13.03 5.24
C TYR A 162 -1.00 12.56 4.34
N PHE A 163 -1.42 13.35 3.35
CA PHE A 163 -2.51 12.99 2.44
C PHE A 163 -2.16 11.81 1.52
N HIS A 164 -0.88 11.43 1.42
CA HIS A 164 -0.43 10.36 0.55
C HIS A 164 -1.15 9.02 0.79
N ILE A 165 -1.42 8.66 2.04
CA ILE A 165 -2.12 7.42 2.39
C ILE A 165 -3.57 7.46 1.88
N SER A 166 -4.26 8.57 2.12
CA SER A 166 -5.61 8.82 1.63
C SER A 166 -5.69 8.74 0.11
N LEU A 167 -4.69 9.29 -0.60
CA LEU A 167 -4.61 9.16 -2.05
C LEU A 167 -4.41 7.70 -2.48
N GLY A 168 -3.62 6.92 -1.75
CA GLY A 168 -3.45 5.48 -1.99
C GLY A 168 -4.78 4.72 -1.92
N ILE A 169 -5.64 5.04 -0.95
CA ILE A 169 -6.98 4.43 -0.83
C ILE A 169 -7.85 4.80 -2.03
N ILE A 170 -7.90 6.07 -2.41
CA ILE A 170 -8.61 6.54 -3.61
C ILE A 170 -8.11 5.80 -4.85
N PHE A 171 -6.79 5.64 -4.99
CA PHE A 171 -6.17 4.92 -6.10
C PHE A 171 -6.59 3.44 -6.15
N ILE A 172 -6.63 2.73 -5.02
CA ILE A 172 -7.08 1.33 -4.98
C ILE A 172 -8.55 1.22 -5.37
N ILE A 173 -9.42 2.09 -4.83
CA ILE A 173 -10.85 2.13 -5.19
C ILE A 173 -11.00 2.38 -6.69
N TYR A 174 -10.30 3.39 -7.21
CA TYR A 174 -10.28 3.72 -8.63
C TYR A 174 -9.84 2.53 -9.47
N CYS A 175 -8.74 1.87 -9.07
CA CYS A 175 -8.22 0.76 -9.84
C CYS A 175 -9.15 -0.43 -9.87
N TYR A 176 -9.76 -0.75 -8.73
CA TYR A 176 -10.74 -1.82 -8.63
C TYR A 176 -12.00 -1.52 -9.48
N THR A 177 -12.42 -0.26 -9.53
CA THR A 177 -13.65 0.16 -10.23
C THR A 177 -13.47 0.19 -11.75
N PHE A 178 -12.34 0.69 -12.24
CA PHE A 178 -12.18 1.05 -13.66
C PHE A 178 -11.18 0.20 -14.44
N LEU A 179 -10.33 -0.61 -13.79
CA LEU A 179 -9.36 -1.45 -14.49
C LEU A 179 -9.84 -2.90 -14.64
N PRO A 180 -9.33 -3.61 -15.69
CA PRO A 180 -9.53 -5.04 -15.81
C PRO A 180 -8.98 -5.81 -14.59
N PRO A 181 -9.56 -6.97 -14.25
CA PRO A 181 -9.26 -7.67 -13.01
C PRO A 181 -7.81 -8.16 -12.96
N SER A 182 -7.29 -8.66 -14.09
CA SER A 182 -5.91 -9.11 -14.24
C SER A 182 -4.91 -7.99 -13.98
N THR A 183 -5.20 -6.78 -14.46
CA THR A 183 -4.37 -5.59 -14.26
C THR A 183 -4.44 -5.12 -12.80
N PHE A 184 -5.64 -5.02 -12.22
CA PHE A 184 -5.80 -4.65 -10.82
C PHE A 184 -5.07 -5.63 -9.88
N GLN A 185 -5.24 -6.94 -10.09
CA GLN A 185 -4.54 -7.96 -9.30
C GLN A 185 -3.02 -7.86 -9.42
N ARG A 186 -2.50 -7.52 -10.61
CA ARG A 186 -1.06 -7.30 -10.81
C ARG A 186 -0.55 -6.06 -10.07
N ILE A 187 -1.30 -4.96 -10.11
CA ILE A 187 -1.02 -3.74 -9.34
C ILE A 187 -1.02 -4.05 -7.83
N ARG A 188 -2.07 -4.72 -7.35
CA ARG A 188 -2.24 -5.14 -5.94
C ARG A 188 -1.04 -5.98 -5.45
N ARG A 189 -0.65 -7.01 -6.21
CA ARG A 189 0.52 -7.84 -5.87
C ARG A 189 1.82 -7.04 -5.89
N THR A 190 1.95 -6.08 -6.81
CA THR A 190 3.14 -5.23 -6.89
C THR A 190 3.29 -4.38 -5.64
N ILE A 191 2.23 -3.69 -5.19
CA ILE A 191 2.26 -2.89 -3.96
C ILE A 191 2.60 -3.76 -2.73
N ALA A 192 2.04 -4.98 -2.66
CA ALA A 192 2.39 -5.90 -1.57
C ALA A 192 3.87 -6.32 -1.62
N MET A 193 4.40 -6.59 -2.81
CA MET A 193 5.81 -6.90 -3.03
C MET A 193 6.72 -5.71 -2.70
N ASP A 194 6.33 -4.49 -3.07
CA ASP A 194 7.06 -3.26 -2.77
C ASP A 194 7.20 -3.05 -1.27
N ASN A 195 6.12 -3.28 -0.51
CA ASN A 195 6.15 -3.23 0.95
C ASN A 195 7.08 -4.30 1.54
N ALA A 196 7.08 -5.51 0.99
CA ALA A 196 7.97 -6.58 1.44
C ALA A 196 9.46 -6.23 1.17
N ILE A 197 9.78 -5.77 -0.04
CA ILE A 197 11.13 -5.32 -0.41
C ILE A 197 11.57 -4.17 0.48
N ALA A 198 10.72 -3.16 0.66
CA ALA A 198 11.03 -2.01 1.52
C ALA A 198 11.25 -2.44 2.96
N PHE A 199 10.46 -3.37 3.49
CA PHE A 199 10.65 -3.89 4.84
C PHE A 199 11.99 -4.62 5.00
N VAL A 200 12.40 -5.40 4.00
CA VAL A 200 13.73 -6.05 3.98
C VAL A 200 14.83 -4.98 4.01
N ILE A 201 14.78 -3.98 3.11
CA ILE A 201 15.79 -2.92 3.03
C ILE A 201 15.87 -2.14 4.35
N VAL A 202 14.73 -1.72 4.91
CA VAL A 202 14.70 -0.98 6.19
C VAL A 202 15.25 -1.81 7.35
N THR A 203 15.10 -3.13 7.30
CA THR A 203 15.60 -4.03 8.34
C THR A 203 17.11 -4.24 8.21
N THR A 204 17.63 -4.41 6.99
CA THR A 204 19.04 -4.70 6.72
C THR A 204 19.91 -3.45 6.64
N TYR A 205 19.38 -2.36 6.09
CA TYR A 205 20.07 -1.10 5.86
C TYR A 205 19.28 0.06 6.46
N ARG A 206 19.38 0.20 7.78
CA ARG A 206 18.78 1.34 8.49
C ARG A 206 19.53 2.61 8.12
N CYS A 207 18.79 3.65 7.78
CA CYS A 207 19.35 4.94 7.41
C CYS A 207 18.67 6.03 8.24
N MET A 208 19.49 6.87 8.86
CA MET A 208 19.03 8.06 9.57
C MET A 208 18.62 9.13 8.55
N PRO A 209 17.45 9.76 8.69
CA PRO A 209 17.03 10.80 7.76
C PRO A 209 17.84 12.10 7.93
N PRO A 210 17.92 12.96 6.90
CA PRO A 210 18.75 14.17 6.93
C PRO A 210 18.43 15.09 8.12
N ARG A 211 17.15 15.30 8.45
CA ARG A 211 16.71 16.13 9.59
C ARG A 211 17.21 15.67 10.97
N MET A 212 17.68 14.43 11.10
CA MET A 212 18.21 13.87 12.35
C MET A 212 19.74 13.84 12.39
N LEU A 213 20.41 14.29 11.33
CA LEU A 213 21.86 14.44 11.34
C LEU A 213 22.33 15.51 12.33
N PRO A 214 23.58 15.44 12.81
CA PRO A 214 24.15 16.48 13.66
C PRO A 214 24.05 17.88 13.03
N ALA A 215 23.95 18.91 13.87
CA ALA A 215 23.75 20.30 13.45
C ALA A 215 24.85 20.82 12.50
N GLU A 216 26.03 20.20 12.50
CA GLU A 216 27.14 20.51 11.59
C GLU A 216 26.78 20.34 10.10
N TYR A 217 25.81 19.48 9.78
CA TYR A 217 25.32 19.28 8.41
C TYR A 217 24.21 20.26 8.01
N GLY A 218 23.65 21.02 8.97
CA GLY A 218 22.75 22.15 8.71
C GLY A 218 21.32 21.83 8.28
N PHE A 219 20.85 20.58 8.44
CA PHE A 219 19.46 20.20 8.19
C PHE A 219 18.55 20.55 9.39
N GLU A 220 17.31 20.97 9.11
CA GLU A 220 16.32 21.33 10.15
C GLU A 220 15.10 20.40 10.15
N ASP A 221 14.59 20.01 11.33
CA ASP A 221 13.36 19.22 11.46
C ASP A 221 12.11 20.12 11.50
N VAL A 222 11.46 20.24 10.34
CA VAL A 222 10.27 21.07 10.15
C VAL A 222 8.98 20.30 10.44
N LEU A 223 8.97 18.97 10.23
CA LEU A 223 7.75 18.16 10.33
C LEU A 223 7.44 17.73 11.77
N HIS A 224 8.47 17.46 12.58
CA HIS A 224 8.34 16.90 13.93
C HIS A 224 8.92 17.81 15.04
N GLY A 225 9.51 18.96 14.69
CA GLY A 225 9.97 19.96 15.65
C GLY A 225 8.82 20.71 16.35
N ALA A 226 9.13 21.55 17.35
CA ALA A 226 8.14 22.30 18.14
C ALA A 226 7.19 23.22 17.33
N LYS A 227 7.55 23.53 16.08
CA LYS A 227 6.73 24.30 15.12
C LYS A 227 5.99 23.41 14.10
N GLY A 228 6.34 22.13 14.01
CA GLY A 228 5.74 21.14 13.13
C GLY A 228 4.45 20.61 13.75
N GLY A 229 3.32 20.85 13.11
CA GLY A 229 2.01 20.44 13.60
C GLY A 229 1.78 18.92 13.51
N GLY A 230 2.55 18.11 14.24
CA GLY A 230 2.39 16.66 14.31
C GLY A 230 1.00 16.25 14.83
N ASN A 231 0.33 15.34 14.14
CA ASN A 231 -0.90 14.67 14.59
C ASN A 231 -0.59 13.56 15.62
N ALA A 232 -1.60 12.98 16.28
CA ALA A 232 -1.39 11.91 17.28
C ALA A 232 -0.61 10.69 16.72
N TRP A 233 -0.62 10.53 15.39
CA TRP A 233 0.12 9.51 14.66
C TRP A 233 1.64 9.76 14.57
N THR A 234 2.09 11.02 14.53
CA THR A 234 3.53 11.39 14.56
C THR A 234 4.19 11.20 15.94
N HIS A 235 3.42 10.97 17.00
CA HIS A 235 3.95 10.67 18.34
C HIS A 235 3.79 9.19 18.73
N ASN A 236 3.66 8.29 17.73
CA ASN A 236 3.52 6.88 18.02
C ASN A 236 4.86 6.31 18.52
N LYS A 237 4.85 5.73 19.73
CA LYS A 237 6.02 5.14 20.42
C LYS A 237 6.72 4.03 19.60
N PHE A 238 6.07 3.55 18.53
CA PHE A 238 6.54 2.49 17.64
C PHE A 238 6.94 2.96 16.23
N GLN A 239 7.13 4.27 16.03
CA GLN A 239 7.63 4.78 14.75
C GLN A 239 9.10 4.37 14.53
N LEU A 240 9.39 3.73 13.40
CA LEU A 240 10.76 3.51 12.94
C LEU A 240 11.32 4.86 12.46
N THR A 241 11.98 5.59 13.35
CA THR A 241 12.54 6.92 13.07
C THR A 241 13.77 6.86 12.15
N ILE A 242 14.50 5.74 12.16
CA ILE A 242 15.72 5.48 11.37
C ILE A 242 15.45 4.58 10.13
N ALA A 243 14.45 4.94 9.34
CA ALA A 243 14.02 4.20 8.16
C ALA A 243 13.89 5.13 6.94
N ALA A 244 14.93 5.92 6.66
CA ALA A 244 14.94 6.82 5.50
C ALA A 244 15.04 6.06 4.16
N MET A 245 15.83 4.99 4.10
CA MET A 245 15.99 4.20 2.87
C MET A 245 15.17 2.90 2.93
N PRO A 246 14.36 2.56 1.91
CA PRO A 246 14.06 3.34 0.71
C PRO A 246 12.91 4.35 0.95
N SER A 247 12.83 5.40 0.14
CA SER A 247 11.69 6.33 0.22
C SER A 247 10.42 5.69 -0.33
N LEU A 248 9.64 5.06 0.57
CA LEU A 248 8.35 4.46 0.23
C LEU A 248 7.41 5.52 -0.37
N HIS A 249 7.30 6.71 0.21
CA HIS A 249 6.44 7.80 -0.30
C HIS A 249 6.74 8.13 -1.77
N CYS A 250 8.02 8.27 -2.13
CA CYS A 250 8.40 8.56 -3.51
C CYS A 250 8.15 7.35 -4.43
N GLY A 251 8.55 6.15 -4.00
CA GLY A 251 8.37 4.93 -4.77
C GLY A 251 6.91 4.61 -5.06
N THR A 252 6.06 4.63 -4.05
CA THR A 252 4.62 4.40 -4.20
C THR A 252 3.96 5.51 -5.00
N ALA A 253 4.29 6.80 -4.76
CA ALA A 253 3.78 7.90 -5.57
C ALA A 253 4.10 7.73 -7.06
N LEU A 254 5.33 7.30 -7.37
CA LEU A 254 5.76 7.04 -8.75
C LEU A 254 5.00 5.85 -9.34
N PHE A 255 4.85 4.76 -8.59
CA PHE A 255 4.12 3.58 -9.04
C PHE A 255 2.63 3.86 -9.31
N LEU A 256 2.00 4.62 -8.41
CA LEU A 256 0.61 5.06 -8.57
C LEU A 256 0.47 5.89 -9.85
N ALA A 257 1.34 6.88 -10.04
CA ALA A 257 1.31 7.72 -11.23
C ALA A 257 1.54 6.92 -12.52
N TRP A 258 2.56 6.05 -12.53
CA TRP A 258 2.85 5.17 -13.66
C TRP A 258 1.66 4.26 -13.99
N SER A 259 1.02 3.68 -12.98
CA SER A 259 -0.16 2.82 -13.15
C SER A 259 -1.33 3.58 -13.78
N ILE A 260 -1.61 4.80 -13.31
CA ILE A 260 -2.63 5.67 -13.93
C ILE A 260 -2.23 6.02 -15.37
N CYS A 261 -1.00 6.51 -15.60
CA CYS A 261 -0.53 6.88 -16.93
C CYS A 261 -0.59 5.72 -17.94
N ARG A 262 -0.37 4.47 -17.49
CA ARG A 262 -0.31 3.32 -18.37
C ARG A 262 -1.65 2.62 -18.60
N PHE A 263 -2.52 2.58 -17.59
CA PHE A 263 -3.70 1.72 -17.60
C PHE A 263 -5.02 2.45 -17.39
N SER A 264 -5.01 3.72 -16.97
CA SER A 264 -6.23 4.50 -16.80
C SER A 264 -6.98 4.68 -18.14
N PRO A 265 -8.29 4.41 -18.19
CA PRO A 265 -9.10 4.77 -19.35
C PRO A 265 -9.36 6.28 -19.44
N HIS A 266 -9.15 7.03 -18.36
CA HIS A 266 -9.45 8.46 -18.27
C HIS A 266 -8.22 9.32 -18.59
N ARG A 267 -8.20 9.91 -19.79
CA ARG A 267 -7.10 10.79 -20.28
C ARG A 267 -6.69 11.92 -19.35
N PRO A 268 -7.59 12.72 -18.73
CA PRO A 268 -7.16 13.80 -17.85
C PRO A 268 -6.36 13.28 -16.64
N LEU A 269 -6.74 12.11 -16.10
CA LEU A 269 -5.99 11.48 -15.00
C LEU A 269 -4.55 11.13 -15.40
N ARG A 270 -4.33 10.74 -16.66
CA ARG A 270 -2.98 10.42 -17.17
C ARG A 270 -2.08 11.65 -17.27
N LEU A 271 -2.65 12.83 -17.46
CA LEU A 271 -1.89 14.09 -17.53
C LEU A 271 -1.57 14.64 -16.14
N ILE A 272 -2.48 14.52 -15.18
CA ILE A 272 -2.27 15.02 -13.81
C ILE A 272 -1.45 14.05 -12.95
N ALA A 273 -1.50 12.74 -13.23
CA ALA A 273 -0.86 11.72 -12.41
C ALA A 273 0.65 11.96 -12.17
N PRO A 274 1.47 12.37 -13.17
CA PRO A 274 2.88 12.67 -12.95
C PRO A 274 3.16 13.83 -11.99
N LEU A 275 2.19 14.74 -11.78
CA LEU A 275 2.36 15.85 -10.83
C LEU A 275 2.52 15.35 -9.39
N TRP A 276 1.90 14.23 -9.05
CA TRP A 276 1.93 13.68 -7.70
C TRP A 276 3.33 13.21 -7.23
N PRO A 277 4.06 12.33 -7.96
CA PRO A 277 5.42 11.95 -7.58
C PRO A 277 6.39 13.13 -7.60
N MET A 278 6.21 14.12 -8.49
CA MET A 278 7.03 15.34 -8.48
C MET A 278 6.78 16.16 -7.20
N ALA A 279 5.52 16.35 -6.82
CA ALA A 279 5.16 17.02 -5.58
C ALA A 279 5.68 16.27 -4.34
N MET A 280 5.60 14.93 -4.36
CA MET A 280 6.11 14.09 -3.27
C MET A 280 7.63 14.13 -3.16
N LEU A 281 8.35 14.04 -4.28
CA LEU A 281 9.80 14.19 -4.33
C LEU A 281 10.24 15.54 -3.76
N PHE A 282 9.61 16.63 -4.21
CA PHE A 282 9.89 17.95 -3.66
C PHE A 282 9.59 18.03 -2.16
N THR A 283 8.47 17.44 -1.73
CA THR A 283 8.06 17.39 -0.32
C THR A 283 9.12 16.71 0.54
N ILE A 284 9.58 15.51 0.17
CA ILE A 284 10.51 14.75 1.01
C ILE A 284 11.90 15.40 1.10
N VAL A 285 12.34 16.07 0.03
CA VAL A 285 13.61 16.78 -0.03
C VAL A 285 13.53 18.09 0.77
N ALA A 286 12.53 18.93 0.49
CA ALA A 286 12.36 20.22 1.17
C ALA A 286 12.12 20.07 2.68
N THR A 287 11.55 18.94 3.12
CA THR A 287 11.32 18.64 4.53
C THR A 287 12.46 17.87 5.21
N ALA A 288 13.57 17.63 4.49
CA ALA A 288 14.73 16.86 4.98
C ALA A 288 14.36 15.47 5.55
N ASN A 289 13.34 14.83 4.96
CA ASN A 289 12.92 13.51 5.37
C ASN A 289 13.72 12.39 4.68
N HIS A 290 14.23 12.66 3.49
CA HIS A 290 14.93 11.69 2.64
C HIS A 290 16.04 12.37 1.83
N PHE A 291 17.09 11.60 1.55
CA PHE A 291 18.11 11.93 0.55
C PHE A 291 17.57 11.67 -0.87
N ILE A 292 18.21 12.23 -1.91
CA ILE A 292 17.88 11.95 -3.31
C ILE A 292 18.10 10.48 -3.63
N LEU A 293 19.16 9.87 -3.08
CA LEU A 293 19.44 8.45 -3.25
C LEU A 293 18.33 7.57 -2.65
N ASP A 294 17.73 7.98 -1.52
CA ASP A 294 16.58 7.27 -0.95
C ASP A 294 15.40 7.27 -1.93
N ALA A 295 15.20 8.38 -2.65
CA ALA A 295 14.17 8.52 -3.67
C ALA A 295 14.48 7.69 -4.92
N MET A 296 15.75 7.60 -5.34
CA MET A 296 16.19 6.77 -6.45
C MET A 296 15.97 5.28 -6.16
N ILE A 297 16.43 4.80 -4.99
CA ILE A 297 16.19 3.41 -4.57
C ILE A 297 14.68 3.17 -4.42
N GLY A 298 13.94 4.13 -3.85
CA GLY A 298 12.48 4.10 -3.78
C GLY A 298 11.81 3.94 -5.14
N ALA A 299 12.31 4.62 -6.18
CA ALA A 299 11.82 4.50 -7.55
C ALA A 299 12.14 3.14 -8.21
N MET A 300 13.24 2.49 -7.81
CA MET A 300 13.61 1.16 -8.29
C MET A 300 12.76 0.04 -7.69
N VAL A 301 12.29 0.22 -6.44
CA VAL A 301 11.50 -0.80 -5.73
C VAL A 301 10.26 -1.24 -6.53
N PRO A 302 9.38 -0.34 -7.02
CA PRO A 302 8.24 -0.72 -7.84
C PRO A 302 8.58 -1.44 -9.15
N VAL A 303 9.74 -1.14 -9.74
CA VAL A 303 10.17 -1.82 -10.97
C VAL A 303 10.48 -3.29 -10.67
N ILE A 304 11.22 -3.53 -9.59
CA ILE A 304 11.55 -4.87 -9.10
C ILE A 304 10.28 -5.58 -8.65
N GLY A 305 9.44 -4.92 -7.84
CA GLY A 305 8.17 -5.47 -7.39
C GLY A 305 7.26 -5.84 -8.54
N TRP A 306 7.16 -5.01 -9.58
CA TRP A 306 6.37 -5.31 -10.77
C TRP A 306 6.89 -6.53 -11.52
N ARG A 307 8.22 -6.74 -11.56
CA ARG A 307 8.86 -7.89 -12.20
C ARG A 307 8.63 -9.19 -11.44
N PHE A 308 8.63 -9.12 -10.11
CA PHE A 308 8.57 -10.29 -9.21
C PHE A 308 7.26 -10.43 -8.43
N ASN A 309 6.21 -9.67 -8.77
CA ASN A 309 4.92 -9.67 -8.04
C ASN A 309 4.26 -11.07 -7.93
N ARG A 310 4.61 -12.02 -8.80
CA ARG A 310 4.12 -13.40 -8.72
C ARG A 310 4.63 -14.15 -7.49
N ALA A 311 5.74 -13.73 -6.89
CA ALA A 311 6.26 -14.33 -5.66
C ALA A 311 5.25 -14.24 -4.50
N VAL A 312 4.40 -13.21 -4.47
CA VAL A 312 3.32 -13.07 -3.48
C VAL A 312 2.33 -14.25 -3.53
N LEU A 313 2.21 -14.94 -4.67
CA LEU A 313 1.33 -16.11 -4.82
C LEU A 313 1.83 -17.33 -4.04
N VAL A 314 3.06 -17.34 -3.54
CA VAL A 314 3.54 -18.38 -2.60
C VAL A 314 2.70 -18.39 -1.32
N LEU A 315 2.06 -17.28 -0.95
CA LEU A 315 1.16 -17.18 0.19
C LEU A 315 -0.27 -17.65 -0.13
N LEU A 316 -0.58 -18.03 -1.38
CA LEU A 316 -1.91 -18.48 -1.77
C LEU A 316 -2.37 -19.75 -1.04
N PRO A 317 -1.53 -20.79 -0.82
CA PRO A 317 -1.93 -21.95 -0.03
C PRO A 317 -2.30 -21.58 1.40
N LEU A 318 -1.55 -20.67 2.02
CA LEU A 318 -1.86 -20.15 3.36
C LEU A 318 -3.19 -19.38 3.36
N GLN A 319 -3.43 -18.55 2.34
CA GLN A 319 -4.70 -17.85 2.17
C GLN A 319 -5.86 -18.85 2.06
N ASN A 320 -5.72 -19.89 1.24
CA ASN A 320 -6.75 -20.91 1.05
C ASN A 320 -7.02 -21.67 2.34
N TRP A 321 -5.97 -22.08 3.05
CA TRP A 321 -6.10 -22.75 4.35
C TRP A 321 -6.86 -21.92 5.38
N VAL A 322 -6.60 -20.60 5.45
CA VAL A 322 -7.36 -19.69 6.34
C VAL A 322 -8.82 -19.58 5.90
N LEU A 323 -9.09 -19.46 4.60
CA LEU A 323 -10.46 -19.38 4.08
C LEU A 323 -11.24 -20.67 4.33
N GLU A 324 -10.61 -21.82 4.14
CA GLU A 324 -11.15 -23.15 4.46
C GLU A 324 -11.48 -23.27 5.95
N GLY A 325 -10.59 -22.81 6.83
CA GLY A 325 -10.84 -22.77 8.28
C GLY A 325 -12.05 -21.91 8.69
N VAL A 326 -12.44 -20.95 7.85
CA VAL A 326 -13.65 -20.12 8.02
C VAL A 326 -14.86 -20.69 7.27
N GLY A 327 -14.73 -21.86 6.64
CA GLY A 327 -15.80 -22.55 5.91
C GLY A 327 -16.03 -22.03 4.49
N LEU A 328 -15.09 -21.28 3.92
CA LEU A 328 -15.13 -20.77 2.55
C LEU A 328 -14.19 -21.62 1.67
N LYS A 329 -14.70 -22.70 1.07
CA LYS A 329 -13.92 -23.55 0.16
C LYS A 329 -13.86 -22.92 -1.23
N THR A 330 -12.64 -22.83 -1.75
CA THR A 330 -12.40 -22.59 -3.18
C THR A 330 -12.77 -23.86 -3.92
N PRO A 331 -13.52 -23.85 -5.04
CA PRO A 331 -13.73 -25.07 -5.79
C PRO A 331 -12.35 -25.61 -6.15
N GLU A 332 -12.05 -26.83 -5.73
CA GLU A 332 -10.93 -27.57 -6.29
C GLU A 332 -11.19 -27.65 -7.79
N ASP A 333 -10.12 -27.54 -8.59
CA ASP A 333 -10.19 -27.98 -9.98
C ASP A 333 -10.46 -29.49 -9.94
N GLU A 334 -11.74 -29.88 -9.79
CA GLU A 334 -12.26 -31.23 -10.02
C GLU A 334 -12.14 -31.54 -11.52
N ASP A 335 -10.93 -31.46 -12.08
CA ASP A 335 -10.48 -32.31 -13.18
C ASP A 335 -8.97 -32.22 -13.38
N ASN A 336 -8.21 -32.76 -12.42
CA ASN A 336 -6.83 -33.18 -12.66
C ASN A 336 -6.74 -34.72 -12.70
N THR A 337 -7.75 -35.33 -13.33
CA THR A 337 -7.63 -36.69 -13.85
C THR A 337 -6.97 -36.58 -15.22
N PRO A 338 -5.72 -37.05 -15.43
CA PRO A 338 -5.24 -37.24 -16.78
C PRO A 338 -6.03 -38.41 -17.37
N ALA A 339 -7.16 -38.13 -18.02
CA ALA A 339 -7.85 -39.09 -18.86
C ALA A 339 -7.02 -39.31 -20.13
N TYR A 340 -5.87 -39.98 -19.98
CA TYR A 340 -5.22 -40.65 -21.08
C TYR A 340 -6.08 -41.86 -21.43
N VAL A 341 -6.91 -41.72 -22.46
CA VAL A 341 -7.53 -42.86 -23.14
C VAL A 341 -6.63 -43.18 -24.32
N PRO A 342 -5.85 -44.27 -24.30
CA PRO A 342 -5.16 -44.72 -25.50
C PRO A 342 -6.22 -45.09 -26.55
N LYS A 343 -6.05 -44.57 -27.77
CA LYS A 343 -6.79 -45.09 -28.93
C LYS A 343 -6.35 -46.54 -29.15
N GLU A 344 -7.23 -47.47 -28.83
CA GLU A 344 -7.15 -48.82 -29.34
C GLU A 344 -8.01 -48.92 -30.62
N TRP A 345 -7.27 -49.05 -31.73
CA TRP A 345 -7.62 -49.54 -33.09
C TRP A 345 -8.85 -48.94 -33.78
#